data_AF-A0AAN8T597-F1
#
_entry.id   AF-A0AAN8T597-F1
#
_cell.length_a   1.000
_cell.length_b   1.000
_cell.length_c   1.000
_cell.angle_alpha   90.00
_cell.angle_beta   90.00
_cell.angle_gamma   90.00
#
_symmetry.space_group_name_H-M   'P 1'
#
loop_
_entity.id
_entity.type
_entity.pdbx_description
1 polymer ?
#
loop_
_entity_poly.entity_id
_entity_poly.type
_entity_poly.pdbx_seq_one_letter_code
_entity_poly.pdbx_strand_id
1 'polypeptide(L)'
;MKHARARNVIEREFELLKGRMGILRSPSWYSVKVHNKIISACCLIHNFIGREMEADPLDVEMEFHMENQHEHESINTIEASDEWTTWRDELAQSMWNERLGNQSL
;
A
#
# COMPACT_ATOMS: atom_id res chain seq x y z
N MET A 1 1.95 10.22 10.70
CA MET A 1 3.27 9.62 10.41
C MET A 1 3.44 8.16 10.87
N LYS A 2 3.13 7.76 12.12
CA LYS A 2 3.33 6.36 12.57
C LYS A 2 2.51 5.31 11.79
N HIS A 3 1.27 5.62 11.43
CA HIS A 3 0.40 4.71 10.67
C HIS A 3 0.87 4.48 9.23
N ALA A 4 1.41 5.51 8.57
CA ALA A 4 1.96 5.39 7.23
C ALA A 4 3.19 4.48 7.21
N ARG A 5 4.08 4.61 8.19
CA ARG A 5 5.28 3.75 8.28
C ARG A 5 4.95 2.27 8.46
N ALA A 6 4.01 1.93 9.34
CA ALA A 6 3.61 0.54 9.56
C ALA A 6 2.95 -0.05 8.31
N ARG A 7 2.12 0.74 7.62
CA ARG A 7 1.51 0.34 6.35
C ARG A 7 2.56 0.08 5.27
N ASN A 8 3.53 0.98 5.10
CA ASN A 8 4.58 0.83 4.09
C ASN A 8 5.42 -0.43 4.32
N VAL A 9 5.73 -0.76 5.59
CA VAL A 9 6.44 -2.01 5.91
C VAL A 9 5.61 -3.22 5.50
N ILE A 10 4.31 -3.23 5.82
CA ILE A 10 3.42 -4.34 5.46
C ILE A 10 3.31 -4.47 3.93
N GLU A 11 3.11 -3.37 3.21
CA GLU A 11 3.02 -3.37 1.75
C GLU A 11 4.30 -3.90 1.11
N ARG A 12 5.48 -3.44 1.57
CA ARG A 12 6.78 -3.91 1.10
C ARG A 12 6.96 -5.43 1.29
N GLU A 13 6.62 -5.94 2.47
CA GLU A 13 6.71 -7.39 2.74
C GLU A 13 5.79 -8.20 1.83
N PHE A 14 4.57 -7.72 1.56
CA PHE A 14 3.66 -8.40 0.64
C PHE A 14 4.11 -8.31 -0.83
N GLU A 15 4.77 -7.24 -1.22
CA GLU A 15 5.34 -7.09 -2.56
C GLU A 15 6.51 -8.06 -2.78
N LEU A 16 7.41 -8.21 -1.80
CA LEU A 16 8.45 -9.24 -1.83
C LEU A 16 7.80 -10.64 -1.96
N LEU A 17 6.81 -10.95 -1.13
CA LEU A 17 6.12 -12.24 -1.19
C LEU A 17 5.47 -12.50 -2.57
N LYS A 18 4.87 -11.48 -3.19
CA LYS A 18 4.30 -11.58 -4.55
C LYS A 18 5.36 -11.71 -5.63
N GLY A 19 6.50 -11.03 -5.50
CA GLY A 19 7.61 -11.17 -6.43
C GLY A 19 8.20 -12.57 -6.38
N ARG A 20 8.23 -13.22 -5.23
CA ARG A 20 8.71 -14.60 -5.11
C ARG A 20 7.71 -15.66 -5.55
N MET A 21 6.44 -15.52 -5.16
CA MET A 21 5.42 -16.55 -5.41
C MET A 21 4.40 -16.08 -6.46
N GLY A 22 4.52 -16.60 -7.69
CA GLY A 22 3.62 -16.28 -8.80
C GLY A 22 2.12 -16.51 -8.51
N ILE A 23 1.80 -17.45 -7.61
CA ILE A 23 0.42 -17.72 -7.18
C ILE A 23 -0.26 -16.53 -6.50
N LEU A 24 0.53 -15.60 -5.94
CA LEU A 24 0.04 -14.39 -5.30
C LEU A 24 -0.10 -13.20 -6.26
N ARG A 25 0.44 -13.31 -7.49
CA ARG A 25 0.44 -12.21 -8.48
C ARG A 25 -0.89 -12.08 -9.23
N SER A 26 -1.58 -13.20 -9.45
CA SER A 26 -2.82 -13.22 -10.21
C SER A 26 -4.03 -13.46 -9.31
N PRO A 27 -5.17 -12.82 -9.60
CA PRO A 27 -6.42 -13.14 -8.92
C PRO A 27 -6.72 -14.63 -9.14
N SER A 28 -6.96 -15.33 -8.04
CA SER A 28 -7.24 -16.75 -8.04
C SER A 28 -8.71 -17.00 -7.72
N TRP A 29 -9.29 -18.04 -8.33
CA TRP A 29 -10.68 -18.46 -8.11
C TRP A 29 -10.85 -19.29 -6.83
N TYR A 30 -9.89 -19.20 -5.90
CA TYR A 30 -9.92 -19.94 -4.66
C TYR A 30 -10.88 -19.30 -3.66
N SER A 31 -11.56 -20.13 -2.87
CA SER A 31 -12.30 -19.63 -1.71
C SER A 31 -11.37 -18.90 -0.74
N VAL A 32 -11.89 -17.96 0.03
CA VAL A 32 -11.14 -17.19 1.05
C VAL A 32 -10.36 -18.11 1.99
N LYS A 33 -10.95 -19.25 2.38
CA LYS A 33 -10.29 -20.23 3.25
C LYS A 33 -9.03 -20.84 2.63
N VAL A 34 -9.05 -21.09 1.33
CA VAL A 34 -7.89 -21.64 0.60
C VAL A 34 -6.85 -20.55 0.38
N HIS A 35 -7.28 -19.34 0.02
CA HIS A 35 -6.39 -18.20 -0.16
C HIS A 35 -5.60 -17.89 1.12
N ASN A 36 -6.25 -17.90 2.29
CA ASN A 36 -5.58 -17.71 3.58
C ASN A 36 -4.51 -18.79 3.83
N LYS A 37 -4.80 -20.06 3.51
CA LYS A 37 -3.82 -21.14 3.64
C LYS A 37 -2.63 -20.97 2.71
N ILE A 38 -2.86 -20.52 1.47
CA ILE A 38 -1.80 -20.23 0.50
C ILE A 38 -0.89 -19.12 1.06
N ILE A 39 -1.46 -18.00 1.50
CA ILE A 39 -0.69 -16.89 2.09
C ILE A 39 0.11 -17.39 3.30
N SER A 40 -0.52 -18.11 4.24
CA SER A 40 0.19 -18.63 5.41
C SER A 40 1.33 -19.59 5.04
N ALA A 41 1.13 -20.47 4.05
CA ALA A 41 2.18 -21.37 3.57
C ALA A 41 3.35 -20.58 2.94
N CYS A 42 3.05 -19.56 2.13
CA CYS A 42 4.08 -18.68 1.56
C CYS A 42 4.90 -17.98 2.64
N CYS A 43 4.25 -17.40 3.66
CA CYS A 43 4.95 -16.76 4.79
C CYS A 43 5.80 -17.75 5.59
N LEU A 44 5.27 -18.95 5.87
CA LEU A 44 6.02 -19.98 6.61
C LEU A 44 7.26 -20.44 5.85
N ILE A 45 7.13 -20.68 4.54
CA ILE A 45 8.25 -21.09 3.69
C ILE A 45 9.29 -19.96 3.60
N HIS A 46 8.85 -18.72 3.39
CA HIS A 46 9.74 -17.56 3.36
C HIS A 46 10.53 -17.42 4.67
N ASN A 47 9.85 -17.47 5.81
CA ASN A 47 10.48 -17.38 7.12
C ASN A 47 11.44 -18.55 7.39
N PHE A 48 11.10 -19.75 6.92
CA PHE A 48 11.96 -20.92 7.05
C PHE A 48 13.24 -20.74 6.23
N ILE A 49 13.12 -20.27 4.98
CA ILE A 49 14.27 -20.05 4.11
C ILE A 49 15.20 -18.96 4.69
N GLY A 50 14.65 -17.83 5.12
CA GLY A 50 15.45 -16.76 5.76
C GLY A 50 16.08 -17.14 7.10
N ARG A 51 15.58 -18.20 7.75
CA ARG A 51 16.19 -18.75 8.96
C ARG A 51 17.36 -19.68 8.64
N GLU A 52 17.22 -20.53 7.63
CA GLU A 52 18.20 -21.58 7.33
C GLU A 52 19.27 -21.13 6.32
N MET A 53 19.00 -20.10 5.52
CA MET A 53 19.94 -19.51 4.57
C MET A 53 20.43 -18.16 5.10
N GLU A 54 21.75 -17.94 5.11
CA GLU A 54 22.35 -16.66 5.57
C GLU A 54 21.92 -15.47 4.70
N ALA A 55 21.72 -15.71 3.40
CA ALA A 55 21.14 -14.75 2.47
C ALA A 55 20.45 -15.52 1.34
N ASP A 56 19.21 -15.15 1.03
CA ASP A 56 18.52 -15.67 -0.13
C ASP A 56 18.80 -14.77 -1.35
N PRO A 57 19.48 -15.27 -2.39
CA PRO A 57 19.76 -14.49 -3.59
C PRO A 57 18.51 -13.90 -4.24
N LEU A 58 17.37 -14.59 -4.15
CA LEU A 58 16.11 -14.12 -4.72
C LEU A 58 15.52 -12.95 -3.92
N ASP A 59 15.65 -12.96 -2.60
CA ASP A 59 15.15 -11.87 -1.78
C ASP A 59 16.02 -10.61 -1.95
N VAL A 60 17.35 -10.78 -2.07
CA VAL A 60 18.30 -9.68 -2.33
C VAL A 60 18.06 -9.04 -3.70
N GLU A 61 17.90 -9.84 -4.76
CA GLU A 61 17.61 -9.35 -6.11
C GLU A 61 16.29 -8.57 -6.13
N MET A 62 15.27 -9.08 -5.45
CA MET A 62 13.95 -8.48 -5.41
C MET A 62 13.91 -7.21 -4.56
N GLU A 63 14.61 -7.17 -3.43
CA GLU A 63 14.74 -5.96 -2.61
C GLU A 63 15.50 -4.86 -3.38
N PHE A 64 16.55 -5.22 -4.12
CA PHE A 64 17.23 -4.29 -5.02
C PHE A 64 16.28 -3.71 -6.09
N HIS A 65 15.48 -4.55 -6.75
CA HIS A 65 14.49 -4.07 -7.73
C HIS A 65 13.42 -3.17 -7.11
N MET A 66 12.99 -3.45 -5.87
CA MET A 66 11.98 -2.66 -5.17
C MET A 66 12.52 -1.32 -4.68
N GLU A 67 13.75 -1.27 -4.15
CA GLU A 67 14.41 0.00 -3.76
C GLU A 67 14.58 0.93 -4.95
N ASN A 68 14.97 0.40 -6.12
CA ASN A 68 15.10 1.18 -7.35
C ASN A 68 13.73 1.68 -7.90
N GLN A 69 12.62 1.01 -7.58
CA GLN A 69 11.28 1.51 -7.94
C GLN A 69 10.74 2.54 -6.95
N HIS A 70 11.05 2.40 -5.67
CA HIS A 70 10.53 3.27 -4.60
C HIS A 70 11.22 4.63 -4.48
N GLU A 71 12.40 4.82 -5.10
CA GLU A 71 13.04 6.15 -5.18
C GLU A 71 12.13 7.18 -5.87
N HIS A 72 11.16 6.73 -6.67
CA HIS A 72 10.17 7.56 -7.35
C HIS A 72 8.90 7.85 -6.54
N GLU A 73 8.60 7.09 -5.47
CA GLU A 73 7.31 7.18 -4.73
C GLU A 73 7.44 7.68 -3.28
N SER A 74 8.65 8.04 -2.83
CA SER A 74 8.79 8.68 -1.53
C SER A 74 8.28 10.12 -1.61
N ILE A 75 7.04 10.35 -1.16
CA ILE A 75 6.50 11.70 -0.92
C ILE A 75 7.34 12.34 0.21
N ASN A 76 8.41 13.02 -0.19
CA ASN A 76 9.38 13.65 0.71
C ASN A 76 8.89 15.00 1.24
N THR A 77 7.86 15.57 0.62
CA THR A 77 7.25 16.84 1.00
C THR A 77 5.72 16.73 0.91
N ILE A 78 5.05 16.97 2.03
CA ILE A 78 3.61 17.26 2.04
C ILE A 78 3.53 18.78 2.08
N GLU A 79 3.59 19.42 0.92
CA GLU A 79 3.27 20.84 0.82
C GLU A 79 1.75 20.97 0.83
N ALA A 80 1.24 21.88 1.67
CA ALA A 80 -0.16 22.28 1.59
C ALA A 80 -0.30 23.06 0.28
N SER A 81 -0.72 22.38 -0.79
CA SER A 81 -1.07 23.06 -2.03
C SER A 81 -2.29 23.96 -1.76
N ASP A 82 -2.14 25.23 -2.11
CA ASP A 82 -3.21 26.23 -2.04
C ASP A 82 -4.44 25.81 -2.86
N GLU A 83 -4.25 24.94 -3.86
CA GLU A 83 -5.31 24.41 -4.75
C GLU A 83 -6.31 23.56 -3.96
N TRP A 84 -5.82 22.68 -3.08
CA TRP A 84 -6.67 21.81 -2.25
C TRP A 84 -7.35 22.57 -1.11
N THR A 85 -6.73 23.66 -0.65
CA THR A 85 -7.34 24.56 0.33
C THR A 85 -8.46 25.36 -0.33
N THR A 86 -8.20 25.94 -1.50
CA THR A 86 -9.18 26.69 -2.29
C THR A 86 -10.39 25.83 -2.66
N TRP A 87 -10.17 24.62 -3.16
CA TRP A 87 -11.27 23.71 -3.51
C TRP A 87 -12.17 23.37 -2.32
N ARG A 88 -11.58 23.13 -1.13
CA ARG A 88 -12.38 22.86 0.08
C ARG A 88 -13.18 24.08 0.53
N ASP A 89 -12.61 25.27 0.41
CA ASP A 89 -13.29 26.51 0.79
C ASP A 89 -14.45 26.84 -0.17
N GLU A 90 -14.25 26.66 -1.47
CA GLU A 90 -15.32 26.80 -2.48
C GLU A 90 -16.46 25.81 -2.24
N LEU A 91 -16.13 24.55 -1.94
CA LEU A 91 -17.12 23.54 -1.61
C LEU A 91 -17.91 23.92 -0.34
N ALA A 92 -17.23 24.36 0.72
CA ALA A 92 -17.89 24.80 1.94
C ALA A 92 -18.82 26.01 1.71
N GLN A 93 -18.39 26.97 0.89
CA GLN A 93 -19.21 28.12 0.51
C GLN A 93 -20.43 27.71 -0.31
N SER A 94 -20.29 26.80 -1.28
CA SER A 94 -21.43 26.32 -2.08
C SER A 94 -22.49 25.63 -1.22
N MET A 95 -22.07 24.74 -0.30
CA MET A 95 -22.99 24.06 0.63
C MET A 95 -23.68 25.04 1.57
N TRP A 96 -22.96 26.06 2.05
CA TRP A 96 -23.52 27.09 2.92
C TRP A 96 -24.56 27.96 2.19
N ASN A 97 -24.26 28.36 0.95
CA ASN A 97 -25.15 29.16 0.13
C ASN A 97 -26.42 28.39 -0.27
N GLU A 98 -26.29 27.11 -0.60
CA GLU A 98 -27.44 26.23 -0.87
C GLU A 98 -28.36 26.12 0.35
N ARG A 99 -27.78 25.95 1.55
CA ARG A 99 -28.55 25.91 2.79
C ARG A 99 -29.31 27.23 3.04
N LEU A 100 -28.68 28.38 2.82
CA LEU A 100 -29.33 29.68 3.00
C LEU A 100 -30.44 29.92 1.97
N GLY A 101 -30.23 29.54 0.70
CA GLY A 101 -31.24 29.64 -0.35
C GLY A 101 -32.46 28.77 -0.10
N ASN A 102 -32.27 27.61 0.51
CA ASN A 102 -33.36 26.70 0.89
C ASN A 102 -34.12 27.14 2.16
N GLN A 103 -33.64 28.15 2.88
CA GLN A 103 -34.30 28.72 4.07
C GLN A 103 -35.09 30.01 3.78
N SER A 104 -34.99 30.57 2.57
CA SER A 104 -35.71 31.78 2.15
C SER A 104 -37.00 31.50 1.33
N LEU A 105 -37.57 30.29 1.46
CA LEU A 105 -38.91 29.89 1.03
C LEU A 105 -39.73 29.49 2.27
#